data_AF-A0A7W4E9I8-F1
#
_entry.id   AF-A0A7W4E9I8-F1
#
_cell.length_a   1.000
_cell.length_b   1.000
_cell.length_c   1.000
_cell.angle_alpha   90.00
_cell.angle_beta   90.00
_cell.angle_gamma   90.00
#
_symmetry.space_group_name_H-M   'P 1'
#
loop_
_entity.id
_entity.type
_entity.pdbx_description
1 polymer ?
#
loop_
_entity_poly.entity_id
_entity_poly.type
_entity_poly.pdbx_seq_one_letter_code
_entity_poly.pdbx_strand_id
1 'polypeptide(L)'
;MNKYHRLILAFLAFVIFYLIYQIVVFQIKKFQVENFSDAITKQNLEITERTALKENLEKYISTNAYRTQVAKASQNKSMPGETVINVVSQEDVNGNANVDTQDIYAENSGKREDPTAKMSNPERWQYLFQNGLNKLPK
;
A
#
# COMPACT_ATOMS: atom_id res chain seq x y z
N MET A 1 69.26 -36.03 35.25
CA MET A 1 67.86 -36.29 34.83
C MET A 1 67.88 -37.01 33.49
N ASN A 2 67.51 -38.30 33.44
CA ASN A 2 67.68 -39.16 32.26
C ASN A 2 66.85 -38.68 31.06
N LYS A 3 67.37 -38.89 29.84
CA LYS A 3 66.74 -38.50 28.56
C LYS A 3 65.26 -38.96 28.45
N TYR A 4 64.95 -40.14 29.00
CA TYR A 4 63.60 -40.69 29.05
C TYR A 4 62.63 -39.87 29.90
N HIS A 5 63.07 -39.32 31.04
CA HIS A 5 62.21 -38.48 31.88
C HIS A 5 61.83 -37.18 31.17
N ARG A 6 62.74 -36.60 30.39
CA ARG A 6 62.46 -35.39 29.58
C ARG A 6 61.46 -35.68 28.46
N LEU A 7 61.54 -36.85 27.83
CA LEU A 7 60.58 -37.28 26.81
C LEU A 7 59.18 -37.51 27.38
N ILE A 8 59.08 -38.17 28.53
CA ILE A 8 57.78 -38.39 29.21
C ILE A 8 57.14 -37.06 29.58
N LEU A 9 57.92 -36.11 30.10
CA LEU A 9 57.42 -34.76 30.43
C LEU A 9 56.96 -33.99 29.18
N ALA A 10 57.69 -34.09 28.07
CA ALA A 10 57.29 -33.45 26.82
C ALA A 10 55.98 -34.05 26.25
N PHE A 11 55.82 -35.37 26.34
CA PHE A 11 54.58 -36.04 25.95
C PHE A 11 53.40 -35.64 26.84
N LEU A 12 53.62 -35.57 28.16
CA LEU A 12 52.60 -35.11 29.10
C LEU A 12 52.15 -33.68 28.80
N ALA A 13 53.11 -32.78 28.54
CA ALA A 13 52.81 -31.41 28.14
C ALA A 13 51.99 -31.36 26.83
N PHE A 14 52.34 -32.17 25.83
CA PHE A 14 51.59 -32.27 24.58
C PHE A 14 50.13 -32.72 24.81
N VAL A 15 49.92 -33.75 25.64
CA VAL A 15 48.58 -34.22 25.99
C VAL A 15 47.78 -33.13 26.70
N ILE A 16 48.39 -32.37 27.61
CA ILE A 16 47.74 -31.24 28.29
C ILE A 16 47.32 -30.17 27.28
N PHE A 17 48.20 -29.77 26.36
CA PHE A 17 47.85 -28.80 25.31
C PHE A 17 46.72 -29.30 24.41
N TYR A 18 46.73 -30.59 24.05
CA TYR A 18 45.67 -31.20 23.25
C TYR A 18 44.32 -31.18 23.98
N LEU A 19 44.30 -31.47 25.28
CA LEU A 19 43.08 -31.41 26.09
C LEU A 19 42.55 -29.98 26.21
N ILE A 20 43.43 -28.99 26.40
CA ILE A 20 43.05 -27.58 26.42
C ILE A 20 42.42 -27.17 25.08
N TYR A 21 43.04 -27.57 23.96
CA TYR A 21 42.48 -27.32 22.63
C TYR A 21 41.07 -27.90 22.47
N GLN A 22 40.86 -29.15 22.89
CA GLN A 22 39.53 -29.79 22.85
C GLN A 22 38.49 -29.03 23.69
N ILE A 23 38.86 -28.57 24.89
CA ILE A 23 37.97 -27.77 25.75
C ILE A 23 37.58 -26.47 25.06
N VAL A 24 38.55 -25.75 24.47
CA VAL A 24 38.28 -24.48 23.77
C VAL A 24 37.35 -24.70 22.57
N VAL A 25 37.64 -25.70 21.73
CA VAL A 25 36.80 -26.03 20.57
C VAL A 25 35.38 -26.41 21.00
N PHE A 26 35.25 -27.19 22.07
CA PHE A 26 33.95 -27.57 22.62
C PHE A 26 33.15 -26.35 23.08
N GLN A 27 33.76 -25.43 23.82
CA GLN A 27 33.10 -24.21 24.28
C GLN A 27 32.63 -23.34 23.12
N ILE A 28 33.44 -23.19 22.07
CA ILE A 28 33.05 -22.43 20.86
C ILE A 28 31.82 -23.08 20.19
N LYS A 29 31.84 -24.40 19.99
CA LYS A 29 30.72 -25.12 19.38
C LYS A 29 29.46 -25.02 20.23
N LYS A 30 29.59 -25.16 21.55
CA LYS A 30 28.50 -25.03 22.50
C LYS A 30 27.85 -23.64 22.41
N PHE A 31 28.66 -22.58 22.43
CA PHE A 31 28.17 -21.20 22.30
C PHE A 31 27.43 -20.95 20.97
N GLN A 32 27.94 -21.49 19.85
CA GLN A 32 27.25 -21.39 18.56
C GLN A 32 25.88 -22.07 18.57
N VAL A 33 25.80 -23.27 19.14
CA VAL A 33 24.55 -24.04 19.24
C VAL A 33 23.56 -23.36 20.17
N GLU A 34 24.00 -22.88 21.33
CA GLU A 34 23.14 -22.16 22.28
C GLU A 34 22.55 -20.89 21.66
N ASN A 35 23.38 -20.05 21.04
CA ASN A 35 22.88 -18.84 20.37
C ASN A 35 21.89 -19.14 19.25
N PHE A 36 22.14 -20.19 18.46
CA PHE A 36 21.23 -20.60 17.39
C PHE A 36 19.90 -21.11 17.96
N SER A 37 19.95 -21.91 19.03
CA SER A 37 18.77 -22.40 19.75
C SER A 37 17.95 -21.26 20.34
N ASP A 38 18.60 -20.28 20.95
CA ASP A 38 17.94 -19.10 21.53
C ASP A 38 17.29 -18.24 20.44
N ALA A 39 17.97 -18.06 19.30
CA ALA A 39 17.43 -17.34 18.16
C ALA A 39 16.17 -18.02 17.60
N ILE A 40 16.18 -19.35 17.43
CA ILE A 40 15.00 -20.11 17.00
C ILE A 40 13.87 -19.99 18.02
N THR A 41 14.18 -20.13 19.31
CA THR A 41 13.19 -20.06 20.38
C THR A 41 12.49 -18.70 20.37
N LYS A 42 13.26 -17.62 20.22
CA LYS A 42 12.73 -16.26 20.10
C LYS A 42 11.84 -16.11 18.86
N GLN A 43 12.28 -16.58 17.70
CA GLN A 43 11.47 -16.54 16.47
C GLN A 43 10.16 -17.31 16.61
N ASN A 44 10.19 -18.49 17.25
CA ASN A 44 8.98 -19.28 17.48
C ASN A 44 7.98 -18.56 18.40
N LEU A 45 8.47 -17.87 19.44
CA LEU A 45 7.63 -17.03 20.29
C LEU A 45 6.98 -15.88 19.50
N GLU A 46 7.77 -15.16 18.70
CA GLU A 46 7.26 -14.07 17.85
C GLU A 46 6.22 -14.57 16.83
N ILE A 47 6.45 -15.73 16.22
CA ILE A 47 5.49 -16.36 15.30
C ILE A 47 4.21 -16.75 16.04
N THR A 48 4.32 -17.29 17.25
CA THR A 48 3.18 -17.69 18.07
C THR A 48 2.33 -16.48 18.44
N GLU A 49 2.94 -15.39 18.90
CA GLU A 49 2.26 -14.13 19.21
C GLU A 49 1.56 -13.55 17.98
N ARG A 50 2.26 -13.50 16.84
CA ARG A 50 1.67 -13.04 15.57
C ARG A 50 0.48 -13.91 15.13
N THR A 51 0.55 -15.22 15.35
CA THR A 51 -0.52 -16.15 15.00
C THR A 51 -1.73 -15.94 15.91
N ALA A 52 -1.52 -15.82 17.22
CA ALA A 52 -2.58 -15.52 18.18
C ALA A 52 -3.28 -14.19 17.89
N LEU A 53 -2.53 -13.15 17.51
CA LEU A 53 -3.10 -11.86 17.08
C LEU A 53 -3.96 -12.01 15.82
N LYS A 54 -3.48 -12.76 14.82
CA LYS A 54 -4.24 -13.02 13.59
C LYS A 54 -5.52 -13.80 13.86
N GLU A 55 -5.47 -14.82 14.70
CA GLU A 55 -6.66 -15.59 15.08
C GLU A 55 -7.69 -14.72 15.81
N ASN A 56 -7.24 -13.82 16.70
CA ASN A 56 -8.14 -12.89 17.37
C ASN A 56 -8.78 -11.90 16.39
N LEU A 57 -7.99 -11.35 15.47
CA LEU A 57 -8.50 -10.49 14.39
C LEU A 57 -9.51 -11.22 13.51
N GLU A 58 -9.23 -12.47 13.12
CA GLU A 58 -10.15 -13.28 12.32
C GLU A 58 -11.46 -13.53 13.04
N LYS A 59 -11.41 -13.89 14.34
CA LYS A 59 -12.60 -14.01 15.19
C LYS A 59 -13.39 -12.71 15.19
N TYR A 60 -12.73 -11.56 15.37
CA TYR A 60 -13.41 -10.26 15.33
C TYR A 60 -14.06 -9.96 13.96
N ILE A 61 -13.34 -10.19 12.86
CA ILE A 61 -13.83 -9.97 11.49
C ILE A 61 -15.06 -10.83 11.19
N SER A 62 -15.12 -12.05 11.73
CA SER A 62 -16.26 -12.94 11.56
C SER A 62 -17.54 -12.46 12.27
N THR A 63 -17.44 -11.50 13.19
CA THR A 63 -18.58 -11.01 13.98
C THR A 63 -19.53 -10.12 13.17
N ASN A 64 -20.79 -10.09 13.60
CA ASN A 64 -21.80 -9.19 13.02
C ASN A 64 -21.47 -7.70 13.25
N ALA A 65 -20.75 -7.38 14.34
CA ALA A 65 -20.33 -6.02 14.65
C ALA A 65 -19.38 -5.49 13.56
N TYR A 66 -18.36 -6.27 13.19
CA TYR A 66 -17.43 -5.91 12.12
C TYR A 66 -18.14 -5.79 10.77
N ARG A 67 -18.99 -6.75 10.42
CA ARG A 67 -19.80 -6.70 9.18
C ARG A 67 -20.65 -5.43 9.10
N THR A 68 -21.27 -5.04 10.22
CA THR A 68 -22.08 -3.81 10.31
C THR A 68 -21.22 -2.56 10.16
N GLN A 69 -20.06 -2.52 10.80
CA GLN A 69 -19.11 -1.41 10.67
C GLN A 69 -18.66 -1.23 9.21
N VAL A 70 -18.28 -2.32 8.54
CA VAL A 70 -17.88 -2.28 7.12
C VAL A 70 -19.04 -1.84 6.24
N ALA A 71 -20.26 -2.35 6.47
CA ALA A 71 -21.45 -1.94 5.71
C ALA A 71 -21.77 -0.44 5.87
N LYS A 72 -21.61 0.10 7.09
CA LYS A 72 -21.75 1.53 7.37
C LYS A 72 -20.70 2.35 6.64
N ALA A 73 -19.43 1.97 6.73
CA ALA A 73 -18.32 2.73 6.17
C ALA A 73 -18.21 2.66 4.64
N SER A 74 -18.50 1.50 4.03
CA SER A 74 -18.30 1.27 2.59
C SER A 74 -19.55 1.50 1.75
N GLN A 75 -20.73 1.25 2.31
CA GLN A 75 -22.00 1.27 1.57
C GLN A 75 -23.00 2.28 2.14
N ASN A 76 -22.60 3.11 3.12
CA ASN A 76 -23.47 4.06 3.82
C ASN A 76 -24.78 3.43 4.32
N LYS A 77 -24.75 2.14 4.68
CA LYS A 77 -25.92 1.42 5.21
C LYS A 77 -26.17 1.83 6.65
N SER A 78 -27.43 2.04 7.02
CA SER A 78 -27.85 2.30 8.40
C SER A 78 -28.60 1.13 9.01
N MET A 79 -28.61 1.08 10.34
CA MET A 79 -29.51 0.18 11.07
C MET A 79 -30.91 0.82 11.18
N PRO A 80 -31.98 0.02 11.33
CA PRO A 80 -33.31 0.54 11.57
C PRO A 80 -33.35 1.48 12.79
N GLY A 81 -33.88 2.69 12.61
CA GLY A 81 -33.97 3.72 13.66
C GLY A 81 -32.76 4.67 13.76
N GLU A 82 -31.69 4.45 12.99
CA GLU A 82 -30.57 5.40 12.92
C GLU A 82 -30.83 6.52 11.90
N THR A 83 -30.45 7.75 12.26
CA THR A 83 -30.44 8.89 11.32
C THR A 83 -29.04 9.03 10.70
N VAL A 84 -28.94 8.97 9.37
CA VAL A 84 -27.68 9.17 8.63
C VAL A 84 -27.63 10.60 8.09
N ILE A 85 -26.56 11.31 8.40
CA ILE A 85 -26.29 12.65 7.87
C ILE A 85 -25.11 12.52 6.90
N ASN A 86 -25.37 12.73 5.60
CA ASN A 86 -24.31 12.79 4.60
C ASN A 86 -23.86 14.23 4.43
N VAL A 87 -22.59 14.52 4.70
CA VAL A 87 -22.00 15.85 4.50
C VAL A 87 -21.33 15.86 3.14
N VAL A 88 -21.93 16.59 2.19
CA VAL A 88 -21.42 16.74 0.83
C VAL A 88 -20.99 18.19 0.59
N SER A 89 -19.98 18.37 -0.26
CA SER A 89 -19.56 19.70 -0.69
C SER A 89 -20.59 20.31 -1.63
N GLN A 90 -20.67 21.64 -1.68
CA GLN A 90 -21.62 22.34 -2.57
C GLN A 90 -21.27 22.13 -4.05
N GLU A 91 -20.02 21.81 -4.35
CA GLU A 91 -19.52 21.47 -5.69
C GLU A 91 -20.10 20.14 -6.19
N ASP A 92 -20.14 19.11 -5.33
CA ASP A 92 -20.72 17.80 -5.66
C ASP A 92 -22.25 17.88 -5.88
N VAL A 93 -22.91 18.77 -5.14
CA VAL A 93 -24.35 19.03 -5.31
C VAL A 93 -24.63 19.72 -6.64
N ASN A 94 -23.81 20.70 -7.01
CA ASN A 94 -23.97 21.45 -8.25
C ASN A 94 -23.60 20.63 -9.50
N GLY A 95 -22.63 19.72 -9.41
CA GLY A 95 -22.26 18.82 -10.51
C GLY A 95 -23.35 17.80 -10.89
N ASN A 96 -24.21 17.44 -9.93
CA ASN A 96 -25.37 16.58 -10.13
C ASN A 96 -26.68 17.35 -10.32
N ALA A 97 -26.64 18.68 -10.37
CA ALA A 97 -27.82 19.46 -10.70
C ALA A 97 -28.25 19.10 -12.12
N ASN A 98 -29.54 18.82 -12.30
CA ASN A 98 -30.12 18.54 -13.62
C ASN A 98 -30.19 19.88 -14.38
N VAL A 99 -29.05 20.32 -14.92
CA VAL A 99 -28.98 21.58 -15.65
C VAL A 99 -29.70 21.36 -16.97
N ASP A 100 -30.73 22.17 -17.24
CA ASP A 100 -31.43 22.13 -18.51
C ASP A 100 -30.47 22.54 -19.61
N THR A 101 -29.93 21.55 -20.30
CA THR A 101 -28.92 21.75 -21.33
C THR A 101 -29.43 22.64 -22.46
N GLN A 102 -30.75 22.74 -22.68
CA GLN A 102 -31.34 23.63 -23.69
C GLN A 102 -31.06 25.10 -23.41
N ASP A 103 -31.12 25.54 -22.15
CA ASP A 103 -30.85 26.94 -21.79
C ASP A 103 -29.37 27.29 -22.00
N ILE A 104 -28.46 26.37 -21.68
CA ILE A 104 -27.01 26.55 -21.92
C ILE A 104 -26.70 26.63 -23.42
N TYR A 105 -27.35 25.79 -24.24
CA TYR A 105 -27.18 25.85 -25.70
C TYR A 105 -27.81 27.11 -26.30
N ALA A 106 -28.97 27.54 -25.81
CA ALA A 106 -29.62 28.78 -26.24
C ALA A 106 -28.76 30.01 -25.94
N GLU A 107 -28.20 30.08 -24.72
CA GLU A 107 -27.35 31.20 -24.28
C GLU A 107 -26.00 31.25 -25.04
N ASN A 108 -25.44 30.09 -25.40
CA ASN A 108 -24.22 30.02 -26.21
C ASN A 108 -24.46 30.25 -27.71
N SER A 109 -25.64 29.90 -28.23
CA SER A 109 -25.98 30.12 -29.64
C SER A 109 -26.13 31.60 -30.00
N GLY A 110 -26.51 32.45 -29.04
CA GLY A 110 -26.70 33.89 -29.24
C GLY A 110 -25.42 34.74 -29.29
N LYS A 111 -24.25 34.17 -28.93
CA LYS A 111 -23.00 34.94 -28.76
C LYS A 111 -21.94 34.73 -29.85
N ARG A 112 -22.17 33.84 -30.82
CA ARG A 112 -21.22 33.65 -31.94
C ARG A 112 -21.69 34.43 -33.16
N GLU A 113 -21.17 35.64 -33.32
CA GLU A 113 -21.24 36.36 -34.60
C GLU A 113 -20.40 35.58 -35.63
N ASP A 114 -21.03 34.67 -36.37
CA ASP A 114 -20.41 34.02 -37.51
C ASP A 114 -20.43 35.00 -38.71
N PRO A 115 -19.26 35.49 -39.16
CA PRO A 115 -19.18 36.44 -40.28
C PRO A 115 -19.68 35.83 -41.60
N THR A 116 -19.86 34.51 -41.67
CA THR A 116 -20.32 33.78 -42.86
C THR A 116 -21.79 33.37 -42.80
N ALA A 117 -22.52 33.70 -41.72
CA ALA A 117 -23.89 33.25 -41.48
C ALA A 117 -24.86 33.58 -42.63
N LYS A 118 -24.67 34.72 -43.30
CA LYS A 118 -25.54 35.20 -44.39
C LYS A 118 -24.98 34.99 -45.80
N MET A 119 -23.85 34.30 -45.93
CA MET A 119 -23.21 34.02 -47.22
C MET A 119 -23.73 32.72 -47.83
N SER A 120 -23.85 32.67 -49.16
CA SER A 120 -24.09 31.44 -49.91
C SER A 120 -22.86 30.53 -49.91
N ASN A 121 -23.03 29.22 -50.14
CA ASN A 121 -21.92 28.26 -50.07
C ASN A 121 -20.68 28.65 -50.92
N PRO A 122 -20.82 29.14 -52.16
CA PRO A 122 -19.66 29.60 -52.94
C PRO A 122 -18.93 30.79 -52.30
N GLU A 123 -19.67 31.74 -51.73
CA GLU A 123 -19.11 32.93 -51.06
C GLU A 123 -18.39 32.54 -49.75
N ARG A 124 -18.91 31.56 -49.02
CA ARG A 124 -18.25 31.01 -47.83
C ARG A 124 -16.88 30.41 -48.16
N TRP A 125 -16.80 29.62 -49.24
CA TRP A 125 -15.53 29.06 -49.70
C TRP A 125 -14.54 30.15 -50.07
N GLN A 126 -14.96 31.16 -50.83
CA GLN A 126 -14.11 32.30 -51.18
C GLN A 126 -13.62 33.05 -49.94
N TYR A 127 -14.50 33.30 -48.96
CA TYR A 127 -14.14 33.96 -47.71
C TYR A 127 -13.07 33.16 -46.92
N LEU A 128 -13.22 31.83 -46.85
CA LEU A 128 -12.25 30.95 -46.19
C LEU A 128 -10.90 30.89 -46.91
N PHE A 129 -10.89 30.88 -48.25
CA PHE A 129 -9.66 30.94 -49.04
C PHE A 129 -8.91 32.26 -48.86
N GLN A 130 -9.63 33.38 -48.72
CA GLN A 130 -9.02 34.71 -48.57
C GLN A 130 -8.58 35.03 -47.14
N ASN A 131 -9.33 34.58 -46.13
CA ASN A 131 -9.12 34.98 -44.74
C ASN A 131 -8.51 33.88 -43.85
N GLY A 132 -8.43 32.64 -44.34
CA GLY A 132 -7.96 31.47 -43.59
C GLY A 132 -8.95 31.00 -42.51
N LEU A 133 -8.80 29.74 -42.08
CA LEU A 133 -9.66 29.10 -41.07
C LEU A 133 -9.59 29.76 -39.67
N ASN A 134 -8.57 30.60 -39.44
CA ASN A 134 -8.30 31.20 -38.13
C ASN A 134 -9.25 32.36 -37.76
N LYS A 135 -10.12 32.80 -38.68
CA LYS A 135 -11.10 33.87 -38.43
C LYS A 135 -12.53 33.39 -38.19
N LEU A 136 -12.74 32.07 -38.14
CA LEU A 136 -14.02 31.53 -37.69
C LEU A 136 -14.07 31.53 -36.15
N PRO A 137 -15.23 31.84 -35.53
CA PRO A 137 -15.38 31.67 -34.09
C PRO A 137 -15.17 30.20 -33.73
N LYS A 138 -14.21 29.92 -32.84
CA LYS A 138 -14.02 28.58 -32.24
C LYS A 138 -15.26 28.16 -31.48
#